data_AF-A0A8H7CYT5-F1
#
_entry.id   AF-A0A8H7CYT5-F1
#
_cell.length_a   1.000
_cell.length_b   1.000
_cell.length_c   1.000
_cell.angle_alpha   90.00
_cell.angle_beta   90.00
_cell.angle_gamma   90.00
#
_symmetry.space_group_name_H-M   'P 1'
#
loop_
_entity.id
_entity.type
_entity.pdbx_description
1 polymer ?
#
loop_
_entity_poly.entity_id
_entity_poly.type
_entity_poly.pdbx_seq_one_letter_code
_entity_poly.pdbx_strand_id
1 'polypeptide(L)'
;MADSLRSLFENTSNDPRSLHRLRERIAQIVSDTIARGEDPGANLSLEQSRSLIESLPRLSEDQIRDLGHHDSLCPICYTPFAAILAEEETALAIDDFAVDEELGVTKLAAPWQCGHVFCRRDISKWIRGGHGSCPMCRRTLLESSTSDSSDPASTQEPATSPQDAELLTQIRTYMEELFSNGAVAYVDHDGDFRGFGDPIYVPEGGYDDDRSEFSGMYS
;
A
#
# COMPACT_ATOMS: atom_id res chain seq x y z
N MET A 1 -46.73 30.05 -1.67
CA MET A 1 -45.59 29.79 -0.74
C MET A 1 -44.64 28.74 -1.34
N ALA A 2 -44.21 28.92 -2.60
CA ALA A 2 -43.30 27.99 -3.28
C ALA A 2 -42.16 28.69 -4.05
N ASP A 3 -42.12 30.03 -4.02
CA ASP A 3 -41.12 30.82 -4.76
C ASP A 3 -39.99 31.38 -3.89
N SER A 4 -40.00 31.11 -2.58
CA SER A 4 -39.03 31.69 -1.64
C SER A 4 -37.84 30.77 -1.30
N LEU A 5 -37.77 29.57 -1.89
CA LEU A 5 -36.70 28.58 -1.61
C LEU A 5 -35.78 28.32 -2.81
N ARG A 6 -36.08 28.88 -3.98
CA ARG A 6 -35.24 28.73 -5.18
C ARG A 6 -34.10 29.76 -5.22
N SER A 7 -34.27 30.92 -4.57
CA SER A 7 -33.26 31.99 -4.53
C SER A 7 -32.13 31.78 -3.51
N LEU A 8 -32.14 30.69 -2.75
CA LEU A 8 -31.06 30.33 -1.82
C LEU A 8 -30.10 29.29 -2.41
N PHE A 9 -30.45 28.65 -3.53
CA PHE A 9 -29.62 27.63 -4.19
C PHE A 9 -28.75 28.16 -5.33
N GLU A 10 -28.85 29.44 -5.69
CA GLU A 10 -28.08 30.03 -6.80
C GLU A 10 -26.80 30.77 -6.37
N ASN A 11 -26.42 30.76 -5.09
CA ASN A 11 -25.31 31.58 -4.59
C ASN A 11 -24.11 30.82 -3.97
N THR A 12 -23.99 29.51 -4.16
CA THR A 12 -22.78 28.75 -3.77
C THR A 12 -21.93 28.32 -4.96
N SER A 13 -22.02 29.06 -6.07
CA SER A 13 -21.07 28.97 -7.18
C SER A 13 -20.04 30.09 -7.03
N ASN A 14 -18.76 29.74 -6.89
CA ASN A 14 -17.59 30.63 -6.93
C ASN A 14 -17.31 31.59 -5.76
N ASP A 15 -17.42 31.16 -4.49
CA ASP A 15 -16.77 31.90 -3.39
C ASP A 15 -15.36 31.33 -3.11
N PRO A 16 -14.26 32.06 -3.41
CA PRO A 16 -12.89 31.59 -3.14
C PRO A 16 -12.63 31.33 -1.63
N ARG A 17 -13.46 31.88 -0.74
CA ARG A 17 -13.34 31.63 0.71
C ARG A 17 -13.93 30.29 1.13
N SER A 18 -14.89 29.73 0.38
CA SER A 18 -15.45 28.40 0.67
C SER A 18 -14.45 27.30 0.31
N LEU A 19 -13.73 27.46 -0.80
CA LEU A 19 -12.63 26.60 -1.23
C LEU A 19 -11.45 26.62 -0.25
N HIS A 20 -11.12 27.79 0.30
CA HIS A 20 -10.07 27.89 1.33
C HIS A 20 -10.43 27.10 2.59
N ARG A 21 -11.67 27.23 3.07
CA ARG A 21 -12.16 26.47 4.23
C ARG A 21 -12.21 24.96 3.97
N LEU A 22 -12.54 24.55 2.74
CA LEU A 22 -12.52 23.15 2.35
C LEU A 22 -11.09 22.60 2.33
N ARG A 23 -10.14 23.35 1.76
CA ARG A 23 -8.70 23.00 1.78
C ARG A 23 -8.15 22.87 3.19
N GLU A 24 -8.48 23.80 4.08
CA GLU A 24 -8.09 23.72 5.50
C GLU A 24 -8.70 22.50 6.20
N ARG A 25 -9.97 22.18 5.94
CA ARG A 25 -10.60 20.97 6.51
C ARG A 25 -9.98 19.68 5.98
N ILE A 26 -9.64 19.61 4.69
CA ILE A 26 -8.96 18.45 4.10
C ILE A 26 -7.56 18.32 4.69
N ALA A 27 -6.79 19.41 4.77
CA ALA A 27 -5.46 19.39 5.39
C ALA A 27 -5.50 18.97 6.86
N GLN A 28 -6.52 19.40 7.60
CA GLN A 28 -6.70 18.99 9.00
C GLN A 28 -7.05 17.50 9.12
N ILE A 29 -7.91 16.96 8.25
CA ILE A 29 -8.26 15.53 8.25
C ILE A 29 -7.05 14.68 7.87
N VAL A 30 -6.27 15.10 6.87
CA VAL A 30 -5.02 14.42 6.45
C VAL A 30 -3.99 14.48 7.57
N SER A 31 -3.78 15.63 8.21
CA SER A 31 -2.89 15.75 9.38
C SER A 31 -3.38 14.91 10.56
N ASP A 32 -4.68 14.87 10.84
CA ASP A 32 -5.24 14.07 11.94
C ASP A 32 -5.13 12.57 11.65
N THR A 33 -5.25 12.13 10.39
CA THR A 33 -5.06 10.72 10.01
C THR A 33 -3.59 10.31 10.05
N ILE A 34 -2.67 11.18 9.64
CA ILE A 34 -1.22 10.98 9.83
C ILE A 34 -0.86 10.96 11.32
N ALA A 35 -1.43 11.85 12.14
CA ALA A 35 -1.17 11.94 13.58
C ALA A 35 -1.77 10.78 14.39
N ARG A 36 -2.86 10.17 13.89
CA ARG A 36 -3.50 8.99 14.52
C ARG A 36 -2.80 7.67 14.19
N GLY A 37 -1.81 7.66 13.30
CA GLY A 37 -1.04 6.46 12.98
C GLY A 37 -1.86 5.32 12.35
N GLU A 38 -3.08 5.62 11.87
CA GLU A 38 -3.91 4.69 11.11
C GLU A 38 -3.46 4.71 9.64
N ASP A 39 -2.24 4.26 9.43
CA ASP A 39 -1.66 4.07 8.12
C ASP A 39 -2.15 2.70 7.58
N PRO A 40 -2.91 2.64 6.48
CA PRO A 40 -3.22 1.36 5.82
C PRO A 40 -1.96 0.67 5.27
N GLY A 41 -0.79 1.33 5.35
CA GLY A 41 0.53 0.79 5.09
C GLY A 41 1.44 0.69 6.32
N ALA A 42 0.88 0.56 7.54
CA ALA A 42 1.59 0.44 8.83
C ALA A 42 3.06 0.03 8.69
N ASN A 43 3.95 1.03 8.78
CA ASN A 43 5.39 0.82 8.78
C ASN A 43 5.75 -0.06 9.99
N LEU A 44 6.06 -1.32 9.73
CA LEU A 44 6.48 -2.26 10.76
C LEU A 44 7.76 -1.75 11.43
N SER A 45 7.83 -1.81 12.76
CA SER A 45 9.09 -1.56 13.44
C SER A 45 10.11 -2.63 13.07
N LEU A 46 11.40 -2.30 13.10
CA LEU A 46 12.48 -3.25 12.77
C LEU A 46 12.39 -4.55 13.61
N GLU A 47 12.04 -4.42 14.89
CA GLU A 47 11.89 -5.54 15.81
C GLU A 47 10.66 -6.41 15.46
N GLN A 48 9.54 -5.77 15.11
CA GLN A 48 8.34 -6.47 14.64
C GLN A 48 8.61 -7.22 13.33
N SER A 49 9.27 -6.58 12.36
CA SER A 49 9.66 -7.20 11.09
C SER A 49 10.51 -8.44 11.32
N ARG A 50 11.51 -8.34 12.22
CA ARG A 50 12.39 -9.47 12.55
C ARG A 50 11.62 -10.63 13.19
N SER A 51 10.83 -10.34 14.23
CA SER A 51 10.03 -11.35 14.91
C SER A 51 9.05 -12.05 13.96
N LEU A 52 8.43 -11.29 13.06
CA LEU A 52 7.52 -11.83 12.06
C LEU A 52 8.25 -12.79 11.11
N ILE A 53 9.43 -12.41 10.59
CA ILE A 53 10.23 -13.25 9.68
C ILE A 53 10.70 -14.54 10.36
N GLU A 54 11.14 -14.45 11.61
CA GLU A 54 11.57 -15.62 12.40
C GLU A 54 10.40 -16.60 12.64
N SER A 55 9.17 -16.09 12.80
CA SER A 55 7.97 -16.92 13.00
C SER A 55 7.44 -17.62 11.74
N LEU A 56 7.94 -17.26 10.55
CA LEU A 56 7.45 -17.82 9.30
C LEU A 56 7.82 -19.30 9.15
N PRO A 57 6.86 -20.21 8.92
CA PRO A 57 7.15 -21.63 8.74
C PRO A 57 7.88 -21.89 7.41
N ARG A 58 8.82 -22.84 7.40
CA ARG A 58 9.37 -23.38 6.15
C ARG A 58 8.49 -24.52 5.65
N LEU A 59 8.12 -24.48 4.38
CA LEU A 59 7.29 -25.51 3.77
C LEU A 59 8.14 -26.52 3.00
N SER A 60 7.87 -27.81 3.20
CA SER A 60 8.44 -28.87 2.36
C SER A 60 7.65 -29.04 1.06
N GLU A 61 8.24 -29.76 0.10
CA GLU A 61 7.60 -30.07 -1.18
C GLU A 61 6.23 -30.76 -1.01
N ASP A 62 6.15 -31.72 -0.09
CA ASP A 62 4.91 -32.43 0.23
C ASP A 62 3.82 -31.48 0.72
N GLN A 63 4.17 -30.52 1.59
CA GLN A 63 3.23 -29.54 2.11
C GLN A 63 2.74 -28.58 1.03
N ILE A 64 3.61 -28.18 0.10
CA ILE A 64 3.21 -27.34 -1.05
C ILE A 64 2.25 -28.11 -1.95
N ARG A 65 2.50 -29.41 -2.17
CA ARG A 65 1.62 -30.28 -2.95
C ARG A 65 0.27 -30.47 -2.29
N ASP A 66 0.24 -30.70 -0.97
CA ASP A 66 -1.00 -30.85 -0.19
C ASP A 66 -1.86 -29.57 -0.19
N LEU A 67 -1.21 -28.40 -0.25
CA LEU A 67 -1.88 -27.11 -0.42
C LEU A 67 -2.35 -26.84 -1.87
N GLY A 68 -2.07 -27.74 -2.82
CA GLY A 68 -2.43 -27.59 -4.22
C GLY A 68 -1.52 -26.65 -5.01
N HIS A 69 -0.36 -26.27 -4.46
CA HIS A 69 0.55 -25.27 -5.03
C HIS A 69 1.77 -25.86 -5.77
N HIS A 70 1.74 -27.15 -6.14
CA HIS A 70 2.85 -27.86 -6.80
C HIS A 70 3.45 -27.12 -8.01
N ASP A 71 2.60 -26.65 -8.94
CA ASP A 71 3.02 -25.91 -10.14
C ASP A 71 2.86 -24.39 -10.00
N SER A 72 2.64 -23.89 -8.78
CA SER A 72 2.47 -22.46 -8.54
C SER A 72 3.82 -21.74 -8.55
N LEU A 73 3.75 -20.45 -8.89
CA LEU A 73 4.90 -19.55 -8.90
C LEU A 73 4.85 -18.64 -7.68
N CYS A 74 6.01 -18.19 -7.20
CA CYS A 74 6.07 -17.10 -6.25
C CYS A 74 5.46 -15.83 -6.88
N PRO A 75 4.43 -15.21 -6.28
CA PRO A 75 3.79 -14.01 -6.84
C PRO A 75 4.69 -12.77 -6.91
N ILE A 76 5.85 -12.79 -6.23
CA ILE A 76 6.76 -11.65 -6.14
C ILE A 76 7.88 -11.76 -7.19
N CYS A 77 8.61 -12.88 -7.22
CA CYS A 77 9.71 -13.10 -8.18
C CYS A 77 9.34 -13.94 -9.40
N TYR A 78 8.13 -14.50 -9.46
CA TYR A 78 7.67 -15.37 -10.54
C TYR A 78 8.47 -16.66 -10.75
N THR A 79 9.32 -17.03 -9.78
CA THR A 79 10.04 -18.32 -9.80
C THR A 79 9.12 -19.45 -9.34
N PRO A 80 9.12 -20.62 -10.03
CA PRO A 80 8.36 -21.79 -9.60
C PRO A 80 8.81 -22.29 -8.22
N PHE A 81 7.86 -22.67 -7.37
CA PHE A 81 8.20 -23.17 -6.03
C PHE A 81 9.12 -24.40 -6.06
N ALA A 82 8.97 -25.29 -7.04
CA ALA A 82 9.85 -26.43 -7.24
C ALA A 82 11.32 -26.00 -7.49
N ALA A 83 11.56 -24.93 -8.25
CA ALA A 83 12.91 -24.43 -8.50
C ALA A 83 13.54 -23.83 -7.24
N ILE A 84 12.74 -23.16 -6.41
CA ILE A 84 13.19 -22.57 -5.13
C ILE A 84 13.56 -23.66 -4.12
N LEU A 85 12.77 -24.74 -4.06
CA LEU A 85 13.09 -25.89 -3.21
C LEU A 85 14.37 -26.60 -3.68
N ALA A 86 14.56 -26.76 -4.99
CA ALA A 86 15.79 -27.33 -5.55
C ALA A 86 17.03 -26.47 -5.24
N GLU A 87 16.89 -25.13 -5.24
CA GLU A 87 17.95 -24.20 -4.81
C GLU A 87 18.30 -24.41 -3.33
N GLU A 88 17.29 -24.54 -2.45
CA GLU A 88 17.49 -24.83 -1.03
C GLU A 88 18.19 -26.17 -0.80
N GLU A 89 17.76 -27.24 -1.47
CA GLU A 89 18.37 -28.57 -1.37
C GLU A 89 19.83 -28.56 -1.85
N THR A 90 20.10 -27.90 -2.99
CA THR A 90 21.45 -27.78 -3.53
C THR A 90 22.35 -26.97 -2.59
N ALA A 91 21.85 -25.89 -2.01
CA ALA A 91 22.59 -25.09 -1.05
C ALA A 91 22.92 -25.88 0.22
N LEU A 92 21.97 -26.68 0.72
CA LEU A 92 22.20 -27.58 1.85
C LEU A 92 23.22 -28.68 1.53
N ALA A 93 23.20 -29.24 0.32
CA ALA A 93 24.13 -30.29 -0.11
C ALA A 93 25.58 -29.79 -0.30
N ILE A 94 25.77 -28.50 -0.56
CA ILE A 94 27.09 -27.91 -0.78
C ILE A 94 27.79 -27.55 0.56
N ASP A 95 27.11 -27.69 1.71
CA ASP A 95 27.62 -27.30 3.04
C ASP A 95 28.23 -25.88 3.01
N ASP A 96 27.63 -24.98 2.23
CA ASP A 96 28.07 -23.60 2.20
C ASP A 96 27.71 -22.95 3.54
N PHE A 97 28.72 -22.54 4.31
CA PHE A 97 28.52 -21.89 5.62
C PHE A 97 27.74 -20.56 5.50
N ALA A 98 27.47 -20.11 4.29
CA ALA A 98 26.63 -18.96 3.95
C ALA A 98 25.24 -19.36 3.44
N VAL A 99 24.69 -20.54 3.79
CA VAL A 99 23.28 -20.87 3.53
C VAL A 99 22.39 -19.77 4.09
N ASP A 100 21.85 -18.95 3.18
CA ASP A 100 20.99 -17.83 3.52
C ASP A 100 19.73 -18.40 4.19
N GLU A 101 19.47 -18.00 5.44
CA GLU A 101 18.29 -18.45 6.21
C GLU A 101 16.96 -18.06 5.53
N GLU A 102 17.06 -17.32 4.43
CA GLU A 102 16.02 -16.81 3.57
C GLU A 102 15.73 -17.68 2.34
N LEU A 103 16.41 -18.81 2.17
CA LEU A 103 16.06 -19.82 1.15
C LEU A 103 14.80 -20.60 1.51
N GLY A 104 14.13 -21.13 0.48
CA GLY A 104 12.95 -21.98 0.61
C GLY A 104 11.62 -21.26 0.41
N VAL A 105 10.53 -21.99 0.71
CA VAL A 105 9.15 -21.53 0.54
C VAL A 105 8.48 -21.38 1.90
N THR A 106 7.63 -20.37 2.05
CA THR A 106 6.90 -20.09 3.29
C THR A 106 5.46 -19.69 3.03
N LYS A 107 4.65 -19.77 4.08
CA LYS A 107 3.24 -19.39 4.09
C LYS A 107 2.94 -18.49 5.26
N LEU A 108 2.09 -17.49 5.03
CA LEU A 108 1.53 -16.64 6.09
C LEU A 108 0.48 -17.44 6.89
N ALA A 109 0.95 -18.21 7.89
CA ALA A 109 0.18 -19.27 8.55
C ALA A 109 -0.51 -18.86 9.86
N ALA A 110 -0.31 -17.65 10.37
CA ALA A 110 -0.97 -17.21 11.60
C ALA A 110 -2.50 -17.16 11.41
N PRO A 111 -3.31 -17.31 12.48
CA PRO A 111 -4.77 -17.42 12.35
C PRO A 111 -5.43 -16.17 11.75
N TRP A 112 -4.85 -14.98 11.95
CA TRP A 112 -5.31 -13.73 11.32
C TRP A 112 -4.74 -13.51 9.91
N GLN A 113 -3.73 -14.28 9.50
CA GLN A 113 -3.09 -14.13 8.20
C GLN A 113 -3.89 -14.80 7.08
N CYS A 114 -3.53 -14.48 5.84
CA CYS A 114 -4.27 -14.91 4.65
C CYS A 114 -3.91 -16.30 4.13
N GLY A 115 -2.83 -16.92 4.60
CA GLY A 115 -2.42 -18.25 4.11
C GLY A 115 -1.75 -18.24 2.73
N HIS A 116 -1.39 -17.08 2.19
CA HIS A 116 -0.69 -16.99 0.92
C HIS A 116 0.76 -17.49 1.03
N VAL A 117 1.22 -18.10 -0.07
CA VAL A 117 2.52 -18.79 -0.18
C VAL A 117 3.48 -17.94 -1.01
N PHE A 118 4.72 -17.80 -0.54
CA PHE A 118 5.78 -17.00 -1.16
C PHE A 118 7.13 -17.70 -0.99
N CYS A 119 8.12 -17.30 -1.79
CA CYS A 119 9.50 -17.62 -1.43
C CYS A 119 9.90 -16.82 -0.17
N ARG A 120 10.72 -17.43 0.68
CA ARG A 120 11.10 -16.85 1.97
C ARG A 120 11.93 -15.58 1.79
N ARG A 121 12.80 -15.54 0.77
CA ARG A 121 13.64 -14.39 0.40
C ARG A 121 12.83 -13.13 0.15
N ASP A 122 11.82 -13.20 -0.72
CA ASP A 122 11.10 -12.00 -1.14
C ASP A 122 10.09 -11.52 -0.10
N ILE A 123 9.39 -12.43 0.58
CA ILE A 123 8.48 -12.00 1.65
C ILE A 123 9.25 -11.41 2.84
N SER A 124 10.45 -11.93 3.14
CA SER A 124 11.32 -11.36 4.19
C SER A 124 11.86 -9.99 3.79
N LYS A 125 12.21 -9.77 2.52
CA LYS A 125 12.58 -8.43 2.01
C LYS A 125 11.41 -7.47 2.10
N TRP A 126 10.21 -7.91 1.71
CA TRP A 126 8.99 -7.11 1.80
C TRP A 126 8.70 -6.65 3.23
N ILE A 127 8.75 -7.57 4.19
CA ILE A 127 8.53 -7.28 5.62
C ILE A 127 9.63 -6.36 6.19
N ARG A 128 10.90 -6.56 5.80
CA ARG A 128 12.01 -5.66 6.19
C ARG A 128 11.90 -4.27 5.59
N GLY A 129 11.26 -4.14 4.42
CA GLY A 129 10.92 -2.85 3.80
C GLY A 129 9.86 -2.05 4.56
N GLY A 130 9.37 -2.54 5.71
CA GLY A 130 8.38 -1.87 6.54
C GLY A 130 6.94 -2.22 6.16
N HIS A 131 6.72 -3.06 5.13
CA HIS A 131 5.37 -3.35 4.66
C HIS A 131 4.64 -4.33 5.59
N GLY A 132 3.68 -3.80 6.35
CA GLY A 132 2.82 -4.55 7.28
C GLY A 132 1.68 -5.35 6.64
N SER A 133 1.63 -5.48 5.31
CA SER A 133 0.50 -6.10 4.59
C SER A 133 0.94 -7.17 3.59
N CYS A 134 0.08 -8.15 3.32
CA CYS A 134 0.34 -9.19 2.34
C CYS A 134 0.39 -8.64 0.90
N PRO A 135 1.41 -8.95 0.09
CA PRO A 135 1.53 -8.47 -1.29
C PRO A 135 0.34 -8.83 -2.20
N MET A 136 -0.31 -9.97 -1.96
CA MET A 136 -1.42 -10.43 -2.82
C MET A 136 -2.79 -9.88 -2.44
N CYS A 137 -3.08 -9.73 -1.14
CA CYS A 137 -4.43 -9.42 -0.67
C CYS A 137 -4.50 -8.22 0.27
N ARG A 138 -3.35 -7.60 0.58
CA ARG A 138 -3.21 -6.44 1.47
C ARG A 138 -3.73 -6.65 2.90
N ARG A 139 -4.00 -7.89 3.30
CA ARG A 139 -4.32 -8.22 4.70
C ARG A 139 -3.12 -7.95 5.61
N THR A 140 -3.36 -7.33 6.75
CA THR A 140 -2.35 -7.02 7.76
C THR A 140 -1.64 -8.28 8.26
N LEU A 141 -0.32 -8.20 8.41
CA LEU A 141 0.53 -9.30 8.87
C LEU A 141 0.62 -9.38 10.39
N LEU A 142 0.41 -8.26 11.08
CA LEU A 142 0.33 -8.17 12.53
C LEU A 142 -1.07 -8.48 13.05
N GLU A 143 -1.12 -9.08 14.23
CA GLU A 143 -2.35 -9.21 15.00
C GLU A 143 -2.72 -7.83 15.53
N SER A 144 -3.83 -7.27 15.05
CA SER A 144 -4.47 -6.17 15.75
C SER A 144 -4.95 -6.74 17.08
N SER A 145 -4.32 -6.35 18.18
CA SER A 145 -4.76 -6.67 19.54
C SER A 145 -6.08 -5.96 19.84
N THR A 146 -7.14 -6.41 19.17
CA THR A 146 -8.55 -6.04 19.33
C THR A 146 -9.37 -7.33 19.25
N SER A 147 -8.93 -8.37 19.96
CA SER A 147 -9.81 -9.46 20.36
C SER A 147 -10.62 -9.01 21.57
N ASP A 148 -11.59 -8.13 21.31
CA ASP A 148 -12.82 -8.09 22.08
C ASP A 148 -13.90 -7.53 21.15
N SER A 149 -14.63 -8.45 20.52
CA SER A 149 -16.04 -8.39 20.15
C SER A 149 -16.26 -9.16 18.85
N SER A 150 -16.69 -10.40 19.03
CA SER A 150 -17.49 -11.09 18.05
C SER A 150 -18.79 -10.29 17.89
N ASP A 151 -18.93 -9.51 16.81
CA ASP A 151 -20.23 -9.08 16.34
C ASP A 151 -20.44 -9.61 14.91
N PRO A 152 -21.42 -10.52 14.71
CA PRO A 152 -21.72 -11.04 13.40
C PRO A 152 -22.49 -9.99 12.61
N ALA A 153 -22.05 -9.73 11.37
CA ALA A 153 -22.89 -9.19 10.30
C ALA A 153 -23.82 -8.02 10.70
N SER A 154 -23.28 -6.81 10.81
CA SER A 154 -24.09 -5.62 10.59
C SER A 154 -23.83 -5.12 9.18
N THR A 155 -24.71 -5.52 8.26
CA THR A 155 -25.12 -4.69 7.13
C THR A 155 -25.66 -3.38 7.71
N GLN A 156 -24.77 -2.49 8.14
CA GLN A 156 -25.11 -1.09 8.29
C GLN A 156 -24.88 -0.49 6.92
N GLU A 157 -25.97 -0.29 6.19
CA GLU A 157 -26.00 0.83 5.26
C GLU A 157 -25.47 2.03 6.02
N PRO A 158 -24.43 2.71 5.53
CA PRO A 158 -23.96 3.90 6.21
C PRO A 158 -25.16 4.84 6.21
N ALA A 159 -25.66 5.15 7.42
CA ALA A 159 -26.50 6.30 7.62
C ALA A 159 -25.62 7.51 7.33
N THR A 160 -25.39 7.78 6.04
CA THR A 160 -24.84 9.02 5.56
C THR A 160 -25.81 10.06 6.06
N SER A 161 -25.41 10.84 7.05
CA SER A 161 -26.15 12.05 7.34
C SER A 161 -26.26 12.81 6.00
N PRO A 162 -27.36 13.52 5.73
CA PRO A 162 -27.50 14.24 4.48
C PRO A 162 -26.31 15.18 4.18
N GLN A 163 -25.57 15.58 5.24
CA GLN A 163 -24.35 16.39 5.14
C GLN A 163 -23.13 15.58 4.65
N ASP A 164 -23.03 14.29 4.98
CA ASP A 164 -21.91 13.43 4.56
C ASP A 164 -22.08 12.93 3.12
N ALA A 165 -23.32 12.66 2.70
CA ALA A 165 -23.63 12.32 1.31
C ALA A 165 -23.33 13.49 0.36
N GLU A 166 -23.63 14.71 0.80
CA GLU A 166 -23.35 15.92 0.04
C GLU A 166 -21.84 16.21 -0.03
N LEU A 167 -21.11 15.99 1.07
CA LEU A 167 -19.65 16.11 1.09
C LEU A 167 -18.98 15.12 0.13
N LEU A 168 -19.39 13.85 0.13
CA LEU A 168 -18.83 12.83 -0.76
C LEU A 168 -19.12 13.12 -2.24
N THR A 169 -20.31 13.62 -2.54
CA THR A 169 -20.68 14.04 -3.90
C THR A 169 -19.82 15.23 -4.33
N GLN A 170 -19.57 16.19 -3.44
CA GLN A 170 -18.74 17.35 -3.71
C GLN A 170 -17.25 16.98 -3.90
N ILE A 171 -16.72 16.03 -3.13
CA ILE A 171 -15.37 15.49 -3.31
C ILE A 171 -15.24 14.83 -4.68
N ARG A 172 -16.23 14.00 -5.07
CA ARG A 172 -16.22 13.31 -6.36
C ARG A 172 -16.21 14.28 -7.54
N THR A 173 -17.11 15.27 -7.53
CA THR A 173 -17.19 16.27 -8.61
C THR A 173 -15.90 17.07 -8.71
N TYR A 174 -15.27 17.43 -7.58
CA TYR A 174 -13.99 18.13 -7.57
C TYR A 174 -12.84 17.29 -8.15
N MET A 175 -12.80 15.99 -7.84
CA MET A 175 -11.81 15.09 -8.43
C MET A 175 -12.02 14.95 -9.94
N GLU A 176 -13.25 14.76 -10.41
CA GLU A 176 -13.58 14.67 -11.84
C GLU A 176 -13.21 15.97 -12.60
N GLU A 177 -13.37 17.14 -11.97
CA GLU A 177 -13.01 18.43 -12.54
C GLU A 177 -11.48 18.65 -12.58
N LEU A 178 -10.74 18.21 -11.56
CA LEU A 178 -9.27 18.23 -11.55
C LEU A 178 -8.68 17.32 -12.65
N PHE A 179 -9.23 16.12 -12.83
CA PHE A 179 -8.82 15.22 -13.92
C PHE A 179 -9.15 15.80 -15.30
N SER A 180 -10.30 16.48 -15.45
CA SER A 180 -10.69 17.11 -16.71
C SER A 180 -9.85 18.34 -17.06
N ASN A 181 -9.36 19.06 -16.05
CA ASN A 181 -8.47 20.21 -16.20
C ASN A 181 -6.98 19.84 -16.31
N GLY A 182 -6.64 18.56 -16.29
CA GLY A 182 -5.26 18.08 -16.47
C GLY A 182 -4.32 18.35 -15.29
N ALA A 183 -4.87 18.60 -14.10
CA ALA A 183 -4.08 18.87 -12.90
C ALA A 183 -3.43 17.57 -12.39
N VAL A 184 -2.10 17.60 -12.20
CA VAL A 184 -1.34 16.46 -11.69
C VAL A 184 -0.97 16.71 -10.23
N ALA A 185 -1.10 15.69 -9.39
CA ALA A 185 -0.60 15.72 -8.02
C ALA A 185 0.93 15.68 -8.03
N TYR A 186 1.56 16.67 -7.42
CA TYR A 186 3.01 16.69 -7.21
C TYR A 186 3.32 16.06 -5.86
N VAL A 187 4.08 14.98 -5.91
CA VAL A 187 4.57 14.24 -4.74
C VAL A 187 6.09 14.25 -4.81
N ASP A 188 6.76 14.62 -3.73
CA ASP A 188 8.22 14.60 -3.64
C ASP A 188 8.77 13.17 -3.62
N HIS A 189 10.10 13.04 -3.76
CA HIS A 189 10.76 11.73 -3.68
C HIS A 189 10.57 11.05 -2.31
N ASP A 190 10.32 11.84 -1.25
CA ASP A 190 10.03 11.38 0.11
C ASP A 190 8.54 11.05 0.33
N GLY A 191 7.69 11.14 -0.71
CA GLY A 191 6.27 10.80 -0.64
C GLY A 191 5.36 11.92 -0.11
N ASP A 192 5.91 13.10 0.17
CA ASP A 192 5.15 14.20 0.78
C ASP A 192 4.36 14.99 -0.28
N PHE A 193 3.08 15.27 -0.01
CA PHE A 193 2.16 15.87 -0.96
C PHE A 193 2.29 17.39 -0.99
N ARG A 194 2.78 17.95 -2.10
CA ARG A 194 3.04 19.40 -2.22
C ARG A 194 1.93 20.19 -2.90
N GLY A 195 0.97 19.54 -3.54
CA GLY A 195 -0.19 20.19 -4.14
C GLY A 195 -0.54 19.69 -5.53
N PHE A 196 -1.53 20.36 -6.14
CA PHE A 196 -1.94 20.13 -7.53
C PHE A 196 -1.50 21.33 -8.37
N GLY A 197 -0.88 21.08 -9.53
CA GLY A 197 -0.40 22.13 -10.43
C GLY A 197 -0.56 21.76 -11.90
N ASP A 198 -0.28 22.73 -12.77
CA ASP A 198 -0.30 22.56 -14.23
C ASP A 198 0.80 21.58 -14.68
N PRO A 199 0.56 20.74 -15.71
CA PRO A 199 1.52 19.74 -16.19
C PRO A 199 2.74 20.33 -16.92
N ILE A 200 2.82 21.65 -17.10
CA ILE A 200 3.90 22.34 -17.85
C ILE A 200 4.94 23.00 -16.92
N TYR A 201 4.70 23.07 -15.61
CA TYR A 201 5.65 23.69 -14.69
C TYR A 201 6.57 22.65 -14.04
N VAL A 202 7.71 22.40 -14.66
CA VAL A 202 8.85 21.71 -14.05
C VAL A 202 9.62 22.74 -13.22
N PRO A 203 9.79 22.55 -11.90
CA PRO A 203 10.67 23.42 -11.12
C PRO A 203 12.10 23.36 -11.68
N GLU A 204 12.66 24.52 -12.04
CA GLU A 204 14.09 24.67 -12.35
C GLU A 204 14.89 24.33 -11.09
N GLY A 205 15.35 23.09 -11.00
CA GLY A 205 16.04 22.55 -9.83
C GLY A 205 16.99 21.43 -10.20
N GLY A 206 18.05 21.77 -10.94
CA GLY A 206 19.37 21.12 -10.90
C GLY A 206 19.43 19.61 -11.11
N TYR A 207 19.42 19.17 -12.37
CA TYR A 207 20.01 17.87 -12.76
C TYR A 207 21.15 18.14 -13.73
N ASP A 208 22.27 18.62 -13.19
CA ASP A 208 23.55 18.59 -13.88
C ASP A 208 24.27 17.26 -13.57
N ASP A 209 24.71 16.59 -14.64
CA ASP A 209 26.08 16.09 -14.84
C ASP A 209 26.49 14.61 -14.82
N ASP A 210 25.61 13.60 -14.74
CA ASP A 210 26.09 12.18 -14.76
C ASP A 210 25.78 11.37 -16.04
N ARG A 211 25.21 11.98 -17.08
CA ARG A 211 24.79 11.23 -18.28
C ARG A 211 25.85 11.15 -19.40
N SER A 212 26.98 11.85 -19.26
CA SER A 212 28.02 11.91 -20.28
C SER A 212 29.09 10.80 -20.17
N GLU A 213 29.17 10.08 -19.04
CA GLU A 213 30.24 9.11 -18.80
C GLU A 213 30.11 7.78 -19.59
N PHE A 214 28.92 7.43 -20.07
CA PHE A 214 28.69 6.14 -20.74
C PHE A 214 28.81 6.15 -22.28
N SER A 215 29.17 7.28 -22.91
CA SER A 215 29.20 7.38 -24.38
C SER A 215 30.50 6.88 -25.04
N GLY A 216 31.47 6.33 -24.29
CA GLY A 216 32.81 5.99 -24.81
C GLY A 216 33.14 4.51 -25.04
N MET A 217 32.22 3.56 -24.80
CA MET A 217 32.56 2.13 -24.77
C MET A 217 32.31 1.33 -26.06
N TYR A 218 31.83 1.98 -27.13
CA TYR A 218 31.68 1.36 -28.44
C TYR A 218 32.33 2.24 -29.51
N SER A 219 33.62 2.05 -29.73
CA SER A 219 34.35 2.49 -30.94
C SER A 219 35.40 1.46 -31.30
#